data_AF-A0A359BH02-F1
#
_entry.id   AF-A0A359BH02-F1
#
_cell.length_a   1.000
_cell.length_b   1.000
_cell.length_c   1.000
_cell.angle_alpha   90.00
_cell.angle_beta   90.00
_cell.angle_gamma   90.00
#
_symmetry.space_group_name_H-M   'P 1'
#
loop_
_entity.id
_entity.type
_entity.pdbx_description
1 polymer ?
#
loop_
_entity_poly.entity_id
_entity_poly.type
_entity_poly.pdbx_seq_one_letter_code
_entity_poly.pdbx_strand_id
1 'polypeptide(L)'
;DGHSMAKNGEAGRALSAAYAASLIGGLWGAFLLGLTIPVLRPILLHINSPELLAFSIFGLSMVSALSGSMPLRGLSMAGFGILLSMVGGDPQTGQERWTFDTLYLVDDLPLLPVALGLFALPEICDVAARRTAISDTSKYELTEGMLVGLRDVIKNWWLVAKCGSLGAMIGA
;
A
#
# COMPACT_ATOMS: atom_id res chain seq x y z
N ASP A 1 -2.03 16.21 -9.18
CA ASP A 1 -2.42 17.59 -8.82
C ASP A 1 -1.96 18.11 -7.46
N GLY A 2 -1.56 17.27 -6.49
CA GLY A 2 -1.12 17.78 -5.17
C GLY A 2 0.15 18.64 -5.20
N HIS A 3 1.13 18.34 -6.05
CA HIS A 3 2.43 19.04 -6.08
C HIS A 3 2.36 20.49 -6.57
N SER A 4 1.53 20.77 -7.58
CA SER A 4 1.26 22.14 -8.06
C SER A 4 0.44 22.95 -7.06
N MET A 5 -0.51 22.32 -6.37
CA MET A 5 -1.32 22.94 -5.31
C MET A 5 -0.50 23.26 -4.05
N ALA A 6 0.48 22.40 -3.72
CA ALA A 6 1.43 22.64 -2.63
C ALA A 6 2.38 23.83 -2.92
N LYS A 7 2.82 24.01 -4.17
CA LYS A 7 3.64 25.16 -4.60
C LYS A 7 2.89 26.50 -4.51
N ASN A 8 1.56 26.47 -4.59
CA ASN A 8 0.70 27.66 -4.51
C ASN A 8 0.32 28.06 -3.08
N GLY A 9 0.88 27.40 -2.05
CA GLY A 9 0.59 27.69 -0.65
C GLY A 9 -0.69 27.02 -0.11
N GLU A 10 -1.37 26.20 -0.91
CA GLU A 10 -2.57 25.43 -0.53
C GLU A 10 -2.23 24.00 -0.06
N ALA A 11 -1.06 23.81 0.56
CA ALA A 11 -0.57 22.49 0.96
C ALA A 11 -1.54 21.77 1.93
N GLY A 12 -2.12 22.51 2.90
CA GLY A 12 -3.08 21.96 3.86
C GLY A 12 -4.39 21.48 3.23
N ARG A 13 -4.87 22.17 2.16
CA ARG A 13 -6.07 21.78 1.41
C ARG A 13 -5.81 20.56 0.53
N ALA A 14 -4.66 20.52 -0.14
CA ALA A 14 -4.25 19.38 -0.96
C ALA A 14 -4.08 18.10 -0.13
N LEU A 15 -3.43 18.20 1.02
CA LEU A 15 -3.15 17.07 1.90
C LEU A 15 -4.46 16.52 2.52
N SER A 16 -5.30 17.40 3.06
CA SER A 16 -6.58 17.01 3.67
C SER A 16 -7.57 16.42 2.67
N ALA A 17 -7.66 16.98 1.46
CA ALA A 17 -8.49 16.42 0.40
C ALA A 17 -7.98 15.04 -0.04
N ALA A 18 -6.66 14.85 -0.18
CA ALA A 18 -6.08 13.56 -0.53
C ALA A 18 -6.32 12.50 0.56
N TYR A 19 -6.11 12.84 1.83
CA TYR A 19 -6.38 11.92 2.95
C TYR A 19 -7.86 11.56 3.05
N ALA A 20 -8.76 12.54 2.97
CA ALA A 20 -10.20 12.29 3.04
C ALA A 20 -10.71 11.43 1.87
N ALA A 21 -10.22 11.70 0.65
CA ALA A 21 -10.54 10.89 -0.52
C ALA A 21 -10.02 9.44 -0.37
N SER A 22 -8.80 9.25 0.16
CA SER A 22 -8.24 7.91 0.42
C SER A 22 -9.01 7.16 1.51
N LEU A 23 -9.41 7.83 2.59
CA LEU A 23 -10.24 7.24 3.65
C LEU A 23 -11.59 6.77 3.14
N ILE A 24 -12.31 7.62 2.40
CA ILE A 24 -13.63 7.29 1.84
C ILE A 24 -13.50 6.19 0.79
N GLY A 25 -12.49 6.25 -0.08
CA GLY A 25 -12.19 5.20 -1.05
C GLY A 25 -11.85 3.87 -0.38
N GLY A 26 -11.07 3.89 0.70
CA GLY A 26 -10.72 2.71 1.49
C GLY A 26 -11.91 2.10 2.21
N LEU A 27 -12.78 2.92 2.81
CA LEU A 27 -14.04 2.48 3.42
C LEU A 27 -14.97 1.84 2.38
N TRP A 28 -15.10 2.46 1.21
CA TRP A 28 -15.89 1.92 0.12
C TRP A 28 -15.31 0.62 -0.43
N GLY A 29 -13.99 0.54 -0.60
CA GLY A 29 -13.29 -0.68 -1.00
C GLY A 29 -13.46 -1.81 0.02
N ALA A 30 -13.32 -1.51 1.32
CA ALA A 30 -13.56 -2.48 2.39
C ALA A 30 -15.01 -2.98 2.41
N PHE A 31 -15.98 -2.08 2.19
CA PHE A 31 -17.39 -2.44 2.07
C PHE A 31 -17.65 -3.35 0.86
N LEU A 32 -17.10 -3.00 -0.31
CA LEU A 32 -17.23 -3.79 -1.54
C LEU A 32 -16.57 -5.17 -1.39
N LEU A 33 -15.40 -5.23 -0.76
CA LEU A 33 -14.70 -6.47 -0.45
C LEU A 33 -15.55 -7.33 0.50
N GLY A 34 -16.09 -6.74 1.57
CA GLY A 34 -17.01 -7.40 2.50
C GLY A 34 -18.22 -8.05 1.80
N LEU A 35 -18.79 -7.35 0.83
CA LEU A 35 -19.89 -7.85 -0.01
C LEU A 35 -19.46 -8.98 -0.97
N THR A 36 -18.21 -8.96 -1.41
CA THR A 36 -17.66 -9.91 -2.39
C THR A 36 -17.21 -11.22 -1.73
N ILE A 37 -16.71 -11.18 -0.50
CA ILE A 37 -16.27 -12.36 0.28
C ILE A 37 -17.24 -13.55 0.23
N PRO A 38 -18.56 -13.40 0.50
CA PRO A 38 -19.48 -14.55 0.49
C PRO A 38 -19.60 -15.21 -0.89
N VAL A 39 -19.45 -14.44 -1.98
CA VAL A 39 -19.49 -14.95 -3.35
C VAL A 39 -18.18 -15.64 -3.74
N LEU A 40 -17.05 -15.11 -3.26
CA LEU A 40 -15.71 -15.62 -3.56
C LEU A 40 -15.35 -16.90 -2.78
N ARG A 41 -15.88 -17.06 -1.56
CA ARG A 41 -15.63 -18.21 -0.69
C ARG A 41 -15.79 -19.59 -1.36
N PRO A 42 -16.91 -19.91 -2.04
CA PRO A 42 -17.04 -21.20 -2.70
C PRO A 42 -16.03 -21.39 -3.82
N ILE A 43 -15.66 -20.34 -4.55
CA ILE A 43 -14.65 -20.39 -5.62
C ILE A 43 -13.28 -20.73 -5.03
N LEU A 44 -12.89 -20.05 -3.95
CA LEU A 44 -11.63 -20.28 -3.24
C LEU A 44 -11.50 -21.73 -2.72
N LEU A 45 -12.60 -22.36 -2.31
CA LEU A 45 -12.60 -23.75 -1.85
C LEU A 45 -12.40 -24.77 -2.99
N HIS A 46 -12.66 -24.39 -4.23
CA HIS A 46 -12.39 -25.24 -5.41
C HIS A 46 -10.98 -25.02 -5.97
N ILE A 47 -10.25 -24.01 -5.49
CA ILE A 47 -8.87 -23.76 -5.91
C ILE A 47 -7.97 -24.85 -5.36
N ASN A 48 -7.35 -25.59 -6.27
CA ASN A 48 -6.41 -26.65 -5.95
C ASN A 48 -4.95 -26.19 -6.12
N SER A 49 -4.00 -26.99 -5.65
CA SER A 49 -2.56 -26.74 -5.76
C SER A 49 -2.06 -26.24 -7.14
N PRO A 50 -2.49 -26.80 -8.31
CA PRO A 50 -2.04 -26.29 -9.61
C PRO A 50 -2.52 -24.87 -9.91
N GLU A 51 -3.71 -24.48 -9.46
CA GLU A 51 -4.26 -23.14 -9.70
C GLU A 51 -3.56 -22.09 -8.85
N LEU A 52 -3.23 -22.39 -7.60
CA LEU A 52 -2.43 -21.51 -6.74
C LEU A 52 -1.05 -21.21 -7.33
N LEU A 53 -0.42 -22.21 -7.95
CA LEU A 53 0.86 -22.03 -8.64
C LEU A 53 0.69 -21.10 -9.85
N ALA A 54 -0.37 -21.27 -10.64
CA ALA A 54 -0.68 -20.40 -11.78
C ALA A 54 -0.90 -18.94 -11.34
N PHE A 55 -1.67 -18.71 -10.27
CA PHE A 55 -1.87 -17.37 -9.69
C PHE A 55 -0.57 -16.76 -9.17
N SER A 56 0.30 -17.56 -8.55
CA SER A 56 1.60 -17.10 -8.06
C SER A 56 2.51 -16.64 -9.20
N ILE A 57 2.60 -17.43 -10.29
CA ILE A 57 3.36 -17.06 -11.49
C ILE A 57 2.75 -15.82 -12.17
N PHE A 58 1.42 -15.76 -12.25
CA PHE A 58 0.72 -14.60 -12.80
C PHE A 58 1.01 -13.32 -12.01
N GLY A 59 0.95 -13.39 -10.68
CA GLY A 59 1.32 -12.27 -9.80
C GLY A 59 2.77 -11.83 -9.98
N LEU A 60 3.71 -12.77 -10.03
CA LEU A 60 5.13 -12.48 -10.29
C LEU A 60 5.33 -11.83 -11.68
N SER A 61 4.62 -12.31 -12.69
CA SER A 61 4.62 -11.71 -14.02
C SER A 61 4.11 -10.27 -13.99
N MET A 62 3.05 -9.99 -13.24
CA MET A 62 2.48 -8.65 -13.10
C MET A 62 3.44 -7.69 -12.38
N VAL A 63 4.13 -8.15 -11.33
CA VAL A 63 5.19 -7.37 -10.66
C VAL A 63 6.32 -7.05 -11.64
N SER A 64 6.72 -8.01 -12.46
CA SER A 64 7.76 -7.79 -13.47
C SER A 64 7.32 -6.76 -14.53
N ALA A 65 6.05 -6.80 -14.95
CA ALA A 65 5.49 -5.88 -15.93
C ALA A 65 5.39 -4.44 -15.40
N LEU A 66 5.06 -4.29 -14.11
CA LEU A 66 4.98 -2.98 -13.47
C LEU A 66 6.35 -2.34 -13.22
N SER A 67 7.42 -3.14 -13.20
CA SER A 67 8.79 -2.67 -12.96
C SER A 67 9.42 -1.87 -14.12
N GLY A 68 8.64 -1.56 -15.17
CA GLY A 68 8.99 -0.58 -16.20
C GLY A 68 10.15 -1.01 -17.09
N SER A 69 11.13 -0.11 -17.27
CA SER A 69 12.25 -0.28 -18.22
C SER A 69 13.22 -1.41 -17.86
N MET A 70 13.14 -1.97 -16.65
CA MET A 70 14.04 -3.03 -16.21
C MET A 70 13.30 -4.13 -15.43
N PRO A 71 12.57 -5.02 -16.13
CA PRO A 71 11.76 -6.08 -15.51
C PRO A 71 12.60 -7.04 -14.65
N LEU A 72 13.89 -7.21 -14.98
CA LEU A 72 14.82 -8.05 -14.23
C LEU A 72 15.03 -7.54 -12.80
N ARG A 73 14.99 -6.21 -12.58
CA ARG A 73 15.09 -5.61 -11.23
C ARG A 73 13.84 -5.88 -10.41
N GLY A 74 12.67 -5.82 -11.05
CA GLY A 74 11.39 -6.16 -10.42
C GLY A 74 11.37 -7.62 -9.98
N LEU A 75 11.79 -8.54 -10.86
CA LEU A 75 11.84 -9.96 -10.55
C LEU A 75 12.87 -10.27 -9.45
N SER A 76 14.04 -9.62 -9.45
CA SER A 76 15.01 -9.80 -8.35
C SER A 76 14.48 -9.31 -7.00
N MET A 77 13.72 -8.22 -6.99
CA MET A 77 13.09 -7.71 -5.75
C MET A 77 11.93 -8.61 -5.30
N ALA A 78 11.15 -9.15 -6.24
CA ALA A 78 10.13 -10.15 -5.92
C ALA A 78 10.74 -11.43 -5.34
N GLY A 79 11.85 -11.92 -5.92
CA GLY A 79 12.60 -13.05 -5.38
C GLY A 79 13.16 -12.77 -4.00
N PHE A 80 13.69 -11.56 -3.76
CA PHE A 80 14.12 -11.13 -2.44
C PHE A 80 12.97 -11.11 -1.42
N GLY A 81 11.78 -10.64 -1.82
CA GLY A 81 10.58 -10.68 -0.99
C GLY A 81 10.15 -12.11 -0.64
N ILE A 82 10.21 -13.05 -1.59
CA ILE A 82 9.93 -14.47 -1.33
C ILE A 82 10.91 -15.05 -0.31
N LEU A 83 12.20 -14.73 -0.43
CA LEU A 83 13.20 -15.15 0.54
C LEU A 83 12.90 -14.58 1.94
N LEU A 84 12.50 -13.31 2.04
CA LEU A 84 12.11 -12.76 3.34
C LEU A 84 10.84 -13.41 3.92
N SER A 85 9.89 -13.78 3.06
CA SER A 85 8.64 -14.46 3.47
C SER A 85 8.84 -15.90 3.93
N MET A 86 9.97 -16.52 3.63
CA MET A 86 10.31 -17.89 4.05
C MET A 86 10.89 -17.93 5.48
N VAL A 87 11.14 -16.78 6.11
CA VAL A 87 11.55 -16.67 7.52
C VAL A 87 10.34 -16.94 8.41
N GLY A 88 10.41 -17.97 9.25
CA GLY A 88 9.30 -18.35 10.13
C GLY A 88 9.22 -19.85 10.41
N GLY A 89 8.16 -20.25 11.10
CA GLY A 89 7.81 -21.66 11.28
C GLY A 89 7.03 -22.20 10.08
N ASP A 90 7.43 -23.36 9.54
CA ASP A 90 6.64 -24.02 8.50
C ASP A 90 5.32 -24.56 9.09
N PRO A 91 4.15 -24.08 8.65
CA PRO A 91 2.86 -24.48 9.23
C PRO A 91 2.50 -25.95 8.96
N GLN A 92 3.17 -26.63 8.03
CA GLN A 92 2.93 -28.05 7.71
C GLN A 92 3.85 -28.99 8.49
N THR A 93 5.12 -28.60 8.69
CA THR A 93 6.14 -29.49 9.29
C THR A 93 6.57 -29.08 10.70
N GLY A 94 6.20 -27.88 11.15
CA GLY A 94 6.60 -27.34 12.46
C GLY A 94 8.10 -27.08 12.58
N GLN A 95 8.84 -27.11 11.47
CA GLN A 95 10.27 -26.86 11.44
C GLN A 95 10.53 -25.37 11.31
N GLU A 96 11.44 -24.87 12.13
CA GLU A 96 11.88 -23.47 12.15
C GLU A 96 12.85 -23.19 10.99
N ARG A 97 12.58 -22.13 10.21
CA ARG A 97 13.42 -21.68 9.10
C ARG A 97 13.88 -20.25 9.34
N TRP A 98 15.20 -20.07 9.46
CA TRP A 98 15.85 -18.77 9.64
C TRP A 98 15.41 -17.99 10.89
N THR A 99 15.06 -18.74 11.94
CA THR A 99 14.54 -18.21 13.21
C THR A 99 15.64 -17.84 14.21
N PHE A 100 16.89 -18.22 13.95
CA PHE A 100 18.09 -17.87 14.73
C PHE A 100 17.94 -17.98 16.27
N ASP A 101 17.15 -18.95 16.75
CA ASP A 101 16.87 -19.19 18.17
C ASP A 101 16.13 -18.04 18.90
N THR A 102 15.48 -17.13 18.16
CA THR A 102 14.67 -16.05 18.73
C THR A 102 13.18 -16.30 18.55
N LEU A 103 12.44 -16.28 19.67
CA LEU A 103 11.00 -16.48 19.70
C LEU A 103 10.23 -15.45 18.84
N TYR A 104 10.83 -14.28 18.60
CA TYR A 104 10.21 -13.21 17.80
C TYR A 104 10.09 -13.56 16.30
N LEU A 105 10.93 -14.46 15.78
CA LEU A 105 10.88 -14.88 14.38
C LEU A 105 10.10 -16.19 14.19
N VAL A 106 9.69 -16.85 15.28
CA VAL A 106 8.94 -18.11 15.22
C VAL A 106 7.54 -17.86 14.64
N ASP A 107 6.91 -16.75 15.04
CA ASP A 107 5.59 -16.30 14.57
C ASP A 107 5.65 -15.51 13.25
N ASP A 108 6.59 -15.87 12.37
CA ASP A 108 6.90 -15.20 11.10
C ASP A 108 7.49 -13.79 11.22
N LEU A 109 7.89 -13.23 10.07
CA LEU A 109 8.38 -11.87 10.01
C LEU A 109 7.20 -10.87 10.06
N PRO A 110 7.12 -9.98 11.06
CA PRO A 110 5.98 -9.09 11.21
C PRO A 110 5.97 -8.06 10.09
N LEU A 111 4.97 -8.19 9.20
CA LEU A 111 4.87 -7.42 7.96
C LEU A 111 4.78 -5.90 8.22
N LEU A 112 4.11 -5.49 9.29
CA LEU A 112 3.90 -4.08 9.61
C LEU A 112 5.23 -3.35 9.92
N PRO A 113 6.08 -3.80 10.88
CA PRO A 113 7.42 -3.25 11.07
C PRO A 113 8.29 -3.25 9.81
N VAL A 114 8.25 -4.33 9.03
CA VAL A 114 9.05 -4.44 7.79
C VAL A 114 8.61 -3.39 6.76
N ALA A 115 7.31 -3.25 6.54
CA ALA A 115 6.77 -2.26 5.63
C ALA A 115 7.10 -0.84 6.10
N LEU A 116 6.89 -0.54 7.40
CA LEU A 116 7.25 0.76 7.97
C LEU A 116 8.74 1.07 7.79
N GLY A 117 9.61 0.10 8.04
CA GLY A 117 11.05 0.26 7.81
C GLY A 117 11.39 0.51 6.33
N LEU A 118 10.78 -0.25 5.42
CA LEU A 118 11.03 -0.11 3.99
C LEU A 118 10.62 1.26 3.44
N PHE A 119 9.55 1.87 3.96
CA PHE A 119 9.11 3.21 3.58
C PHE A 119 9.83 4.32 4.35
N ALA A 120 10.12 4.13 5.63
CA ALA A 120 10.76 5.15 6.47
C ALA A 120 12.26 5.29 6.19
N LEU A 121 12.98 4.20 5.91
CA LEU A 121 14.43 4.26 5.69
C LEU A 121 14.82 5.16 4.51
N PRO A 122 14.20 5.05 3.30
CA PRO A 122 14.49 5.96 2.20
C PRO A 122 14.18 7.41 2.53
N GLU A 123 13.06 7.66 3.23
CA GLU A 123 12.63 9.01 3.63
C GLU A 123 13.64 9.64 4.60
N ILE A 124 14.07 8.90 5.62
CA ILE A 124 15.09 9.36 6.58
C ILE A 124 16.42 9.63 5.86
N CYS A 125 16.82 8.77 4.93
CA CYS A 125 18.02 8.98 4.11
C CYS A 125 17.92 10.24 3.23
N ASP A 126 16.77 10.49 2.59
CA ASP A 126 16.58 11.69 1.76
C ASP A 126 16.60 12.97 2.61
N VAL A 127 15.93 12.96 3.77
CA VAL A 127 15.94 14.09 4.70
C VAL A 127 17.35 14.35 5.24
N ALA A 128 18.08 13.30 5.63
CA ALA A 128 19.46 13.41 6.10
C ALA A 128 20.40 13.94 5.00
N ALA A 129 20.19 13.52 3.75
CA ALA A 129 20.95 13.99 2.60
C ALA A 129 20.63 15.46 2.26
N ARG A 130 19.37 15.89 2.42
CA ARG A 130 18.91 17.24 2.06
C ARG A 130 19.31 18.35 3.03
N ARG A 131 19.81 18.04 4.24
CA ARG A 131 20.32 19.01 5.25
C ARG A 131 19.51 20.31 5.36
N THR A 132 18.20 20.26 5.16
CA THR A 132 17.33 21.44 5.16
C THR A 132 16.15 21.14 6.07
N ALA A 133 15.99 22.00 7.09
CA ALA A 133 14.77 22.04 7.88
C ALA A 133 13.64 22.45 6.94
N ILE A 134 12.73 21.53 6.67
CA ILE A 134 11.54 21.75 5.83
C ILE A 134 10.55 22.56 6.66
N SER A 135 10.78 23.86 6.79
CA SER A 135 9.76 24.81 7.20
C SER A 135 10.24 26.21 6.87
N ASP A 136 9.93 26.67 5.66
CA ASP A 136 9.73 28.10 5.47
C ASP A 136 8.57 28.35 4.51
N THR A 137 7.68 29.26 4.92
CA THR A 137 6.47 29.76 4.24
C THR A 137 5.22 28.86 4.14
N SER A 138 4.52 28.63 5.26
CA SER A 138 3.06 28.42 5.24
C SER A 138 2.35 29.77 5.38
N LYS A 139 1.78 30.29 4.28
CA LYS A 139 0.96 31.52 4.25
C LYS A 139 -0.53 31.30 4.52
N TYR A 140 -0.95 30.07 4.81
CA TYR A 140 -2.34 29.75 5.18
C TYR A 140 -2.37 29.04 6.54
N GLU A 141 -3.34 29.42 7.39
CA GLU A 141 -3.65 28.69 8.62
C GLU A 141 -4.05 27.26 8.25
N LEU A 142 -3.27 26.28 8.74
CA LEU A 142 -3.42 24.85 8.46
C LEU A 142 -4.86 24.34 8.67
N THR A 143 -5.62 24.97 9.56
CA THR A 143 -6.98 24.58 9.96
C THR A 143 -8.05 24.97 8.95
N GLU A 144 -7.99 26.17 8.36
CA GLU A 144 -8.98 26.63 7.37
C GLU A 144 -8.85 25.87 6.05
N GLY A 145 -7.62 25.62 5.59
CA GLY A 145 -7.38 24.80 4.41
C GLY A 145 -7.89 23.36 4.55
N MET A 146 -7.86 22.82 5.78
CA MET A 146 -8.32 21.46 6.09
C MET A 146 -9.84 21.30 5.95
N LEU A 147 -10.60 22.28 6.45
CA LEU A 147 -12.07 22.31 6.34
C LEU A 147 -12.55 22.50 4.90
N VAL A 148 -11.85 23.35 4.13
CA VAL A 148 -12.15 23.56 2.71
C VAL A 148 -11.86 22.30 1.89
N GLY A 149 -10.72 21.62 2.15
CA GLY A 149 -10.38 20.35 1.50
C GLY A 149 -11.39 19.23 1.79
N LEU A 150 -11.84 19.11 3.04
CA LEU A 150 -12.88 18.14 3.42
C LEU A 150 -14.23 18.44 2.75
N ARG A 151 -14.60 19.73 2.67
CA ARG A 151 -15.83 20.17 2.01
C ARG A 151 -15.81 19.90 0.51
N ASP A 152 -14.65 20.03 -0.15
CA ASP A 152 -14.50 19.76 -1.58
C ASP A 152 -14.64 18.26 -1.89
N VAL A 153 -14.14 17.39 -1.02
CA VAL A 153 -14.29 15.93 -1.15
C VAL A 153 -15.75 15.52 -0.99
N ILE A 154 -16.47 16.09 -0.02
CA ILE A 154 -17.90 15.82 0.20
C ILE A 154 -18.75 16.36 -0.96
N LYS A 155 -18.41 17.54 -1.51
CA LYS A 155 -19.10 18.10 -2.69
C LYS A 155 -18.93 17.24 -3.93
N ASN A 156 -17.74 16.66 -4.12
CA ASN A 156 -17.39 15.81 -5.26
C ASN A 156 -17.44 14.31 -4.92
N TRP A 157 -18.31 13.91 -3.98
CA TRP A 157 -18.50 12.52 -3.53
C TRP A 157 -18.64 11.52 -4.70
N TRP A 158 -19.25 11.94 -5.81
CA TRP A 158 -19.48 11.08 -6.96
C TRP A 158 -18.20 10.80 -7.75
N LEU A 159 -17.26 11.75 -7.77
CA LEU A 159 -15.96 11.59 -8.39
C LEU A 159 -15.08 10.66 -7.55
N VAL A 160 -15.14 10.83 -6.22
CA VAL A 160 -14.43 9.99 -5.24
C VAL A 160 -14.96 8.56 -5.27
N ALA A 161 -16.28 8.38 -5.32
CA ALA A 161 -16.89 7.06 -5.44
C ALA A 161 -16.54 6.37 -6.77
N LYS A 162 -16.50 7.10 -7.90
CA LYS A 162 -16.11 6.54 -9.20
C LYS A 162 -14.63 6.17 -9.31
N CYS A 163 -13.73 7.07 -8.89
CA CYS A 163 -12.30 6.77 -8.88
C CYS A 163 -11.98 5.69 -7.84
N GLY A 164 -12.67 5.70 -6.70
CA GLY A 164 -12.58 4.66 -5.67
C GLY A 164 -13.12 3.32 -6.16
N SER A 165 -14.24 3.28 -6.89
CA SER A 165 -14.78 2.04 -7.46
C SER A 165 -13.91 1.50 -8.58
N LEU A 166 -13.34 2.36 -9.44
CA LEU A 166 -12.38 1.94 -10.46
C LEU A 166 -11.08 1.44 -9.83
N GLY A 167 -10.58 2.12 -8.80
CA GLY A 167 -9.43 1.66 -8.02
C GLY A 167 -9.70 0.33 -7.31
N ALA A 168 -10.91 0.15 -6.77
CA ALA A 168 -11.32 -1.10 -6.13
C ALA A 168 -11.55 -2.23 -7.15
N MET A 169 -12.06 -1.95 -8.36
CA MET A 169 -12.24 -2.96 -9.41
C MET A 169 -10.93 -3.35 -10.11
N ILE A 170 -9.96 -2.44 -10.18
CA ILE A 170 -8.64 -2.71 -10.79
C ILE A 170 -7.67 -3.30 -9.75
N GLY A 171 -7.86 -2.95 -8.47
CA GLY A 171 -6.97 -3.36 -7.37
C GLY A 171 -7.43 -4.58 -6.56
N ALA A 172 -8.68 -5.04 -6.72
CA ALA A 172 -9.18 -6.31 -6.17
C ALA A 172 -9.04 -7.43 -7.21
#